data_AF-A0A2G9TTB9-F1
#
_entry.id   AF-A0A2G9TTB9-F1
#
_cell.length_a   1.000
_cell.length_b   1.000
_cell.length_c   1.000
_cell.angle_alpha   90.00
_cell.angle_beta   90.00
_cell.angle_gamma   90.00
#
_symmetry.space_group_name_H-M   'P 1'
#
loop_
_entity.id
_entity.type
_entity.pdbx_description
1 polymer ?
#
loop_
_entity_poly.entity_id
_entity_poly.type
_entity_poly.pdbx_seq_one_letter_code
_entity_poly.pdbx_strand_id
1 'polypeptide(L)'
;MRGGYQKFPAPWTSLIPVFVRGGSILPRQAPNTTTAASRQNPFELLIAPHRQRGQNLAEGFLFWDDGESIVESFDTHNFYHWVFAYTGDRNGASLSINTKRQA
;
A
#
# COMPACT_ATOMS: atom_id res chain seq x y z
N MET A 1 0.00 -18.31 4.79
CA MET A 1 0.96 -19.21 4.12
C MET A 1 1.78 -19.90 5.19
N ARG A 2 2.08 -21.19 5.05
CA ARG A 2 3.01 -21.87 5.97
C ARG A 2 4.42 -21.34 5.70
N GLY A 3 5.23 -21.19 6.73
CA GLY A 3 6.64 -20.83 6.54
C GLY A 3 7.36 -21.92 5.76
N GLY A 4 8.39 -21.54 5.00
CA GLY A 4 9.25 -22.47 4.27
C GLY A 4 9.08 -22.41 2.76
N TYR A 5 9.84 -23.27 2.07
CA TYR A 5 9.89 -23.35 0.63
C TYR A 5 8.55 -23.83 0.05
N GLN A 6 8.05 -23.12 -0.94
CA GLN A 6 6.82 -23.43 -1.66
C GLN A 6 7.04 -23.31 -3.16
N LYS A 7 6.46 -24.23 -3.93
CA LYS A 7 6.43 -24.19 -5.40
C LYS A 7 5.07 -23.68 -5.85
N PHE A 8 5.06 -22.68 -6.73
CA PHE A 8 3.85 -22.16 -7.36
C PHE A 8 3.95 -22.31 -8.88
N PRO A 9 2.86 -22.64 -9.59
CA PRO A 9 2.85 -22.63 -11.04
C PRO A 9 3.16 -21.23 -11.58
N ALA A 10 4.07 -21.15 -12.55
CA ALA A 10 4.36 -19.93 -13.30
C ALA A 10 4.50 -20.23 -14.81
N PRO A 11 3.44 -20.72 -15.48
CA PRO A 11 3.49 -21.01 -16.90
C PRO A 11 3.51 -19.72 -17.74
N TRP A 12 4.14 -19.80 -18.91
CA TRP A 12 4.22 -18.70 -19.90
C TRP A 12 2.86 -18.16 -20.37
N THR A 13 1.81 -18.96 -20.24
CA THR A 13 0.44 -18.64 -20.63
C THR A 13 -0.35 -17.91 -19.55
N SER A 14 0.27 -17.58 -18.41
CA SER A 14 -0.38 -16.91 -17.29
C SER A 14 0.45 -15.72 -16.78
N LEU A 15 -0.18 -14.88 -15.95
CA LEU A 15 0.52 -13.81 -15.26
C LEU A 15 1.49 -14.38 -14.22
N ILE A 16 2.62 -13.70 -14.05
CA ILE A 16 3.62 -14.05 -13.02
C ILE A 16 2.99 -14.00 -11.62
N PRO A 17 3.25 -15.00 -10.74
CA PRO A 17 2.75 -14.96 -9.37
C PRO A 17 3.33 -13.78 -8.59
N VAL A 18 2.46 -12.92 -8.05
CA VAL A 18 2.80 -11.82 -7.15
C VAL A 18 1.93 -11.94 -5.90
N PHE A 19 2.56 -11.86 -4.73
CA PHE A 19 1.88 -12.05 -3.44
C PHE A 19 2.01 -10.81 -2.56
N VAL A 20 0.92 -10.45 -1.88
CA VAL A 20 0.93 -9.39 -0.86
C VAL A 20 1.00 -10.04 0.52
N ARG A 21 1.88 -9.52 1.36
CA ARG A 21 2.00 -9.99 2.74
C ARG A 21 0.75 -9.58 3.53
N GLY A 22 0.17 -10.53 4.27
CA GLY A 22 -0.87 -10.21 5.24
C GLY A 22 -0.34 -9.28 6.34
N GLY A 23 -1.17 -8.36 6.79
CA GLY A 23 -0.80 -7.29 7.72
C GLY A 23 -0.41 -5.99 7.00
N SER A 24 -0.53 -5.92 5.68
CA SER A 24 -0.10 -4.77 4.89
C SER A 24 -1.25 -4.07 4.18
N ILE A 25 -1.17 -2.75 4.08
CA ILE A 25 -2.01 -1.90 3.23
C ILE A 25 -1.12 -1.28 2.16
N LEU A 26 -1.46 -1.51 0.89
CA LEU A 26 -0.69 -1.00 -0.24
C LEU A 26 -1.51 0.07 -0.97
N PRO A 27 -1.05 1.34 -1.01
CA PRO A 27 -1.61 2.33 -1.92
C PRO A 27 -1.19 2.00 -3.36
N ARG A 28 -2.12 2.09 -4.30
CA ARG A 28 -1.89 1.83 -5.73
C ARG A 28 -2.68 2.84 -6.57
N GLN A 29 -2.28 3.01 -7.83
CA GLN A 29 -3.03 3.76 -8.83
C GLN A 29 -3.28 2.86 -10.04
N ALA A 30 -4.40 3.10 -10.73
CA ALA A 30 -4.66 2.45 -11.99
C ALA A 30 -3.53 2.74 -12.99
N PRO A 31 -3.10 1.76 -13.82
CA PRO A 31 -2.03 1.96 -14.77
C PRO A 31 -2.42 2.95 -15.86
N ASN A 32 -1.42 3.63 -16.43
CA ASN A 32 -1.55 4.44 -17.64
C ASN A 32 -0.24 4.38 -18.45
N THR A 33 -0.24 4.92 -19.67
CA THR A 33 0.91 4.86 -20.59
C THR A 33 2.12 5.67 -20.10
N THR A 34 1.89 6.70 -19.28
CA THR A 34 2.94 7.51 -18.65
C THR A 34 2.64 7.73 -17.18
N THR A 35 3.67 8.03 -16.39
CA THR A 35 3.50 8.42 -14.98
C THR A 35 2.76 9.75 -14.85
N ALA A 36 2.98 10.70 -15.76
CA ALA A 36 2.23 11.96 -15.80
C ALA A 36 0.71 11.71 -15.89
N ALA A 37 0.29 10.74 -16.71
CA ALA A 37 -1.12 10.37 -16.83
C ALA A 37 -1.60 9.50 -15.66
N SER A 38 -0.80 8.53 -15.20
CA SER A 38 -1.21 7.64 -14.11
C SER A 38 -1.31 8.36 -12.76
N ARG A 39 -0.51 9.40 -12.53
CA ARG A 39 -0.55 10.21 -11.31
C ARG A 39 -1.86 10.99 -11.14
N GLN A 40 -2.61 11.20 -12.23
CA GLN A 40 -3.95 11.79 -12.20
C GLN A 40 -5.04 10.76 -11.90
N ASN A 41 -4.74 9.46 -11.94
CA ASN A 41 -5.70 8.42 -11.60
C ASN A 41 -5.97 8.41 -10.09
N PRO A 42 -7.20 8.10 -9.67
CA PRO A 42 -7.53 7.93 -8.25
C PRO A 42 -6.63 6.88 -7.59
N PHE A 43 -6.29 7.13 -6.33
CA PHE A 43 -5.66 6.12 -5.49
C PHE A 43 -6.67 5.06 -5.05
N GLU A 44 -6.16 3.84 -4.94
CA GLU A 44 -6.84 2.68 -4.35
C GLU A 44 -5.98 2.14 -3.20
N LEU A 45 -6.63 1.61 -2.16
CA LEU A 45 -5.96 0.88 -1.09
C LEU A 45 -6.24 -0.61 -1.22
N LEU A 46 -5.19 -1.41 -1.43
CA LEU A 46 -5.26 -2.85 -1.28
C LEU A 46 -4.93 -3.21 0.17
N ILE A 47 -5.97 -3.56 0.94
CA ILE A 47 -5.85 -3.97 2.34
C ILE A 47 -5.74 -5.49 2.38
N ALA A 48 -4.66 -6.02 2.93
CA ALA A 48 -4.46 -7.46 3.14
C ALA A 48 -4.43 -7.78 4.64
N PRO A 49 -5.58 -7.98 5.30
CA PRO A 49 -5.62 -8.23 6.74
C PRO A 49 -4.93 -9.52 7.15
N HIS A 50 -4.30 -9.51 8.32
CA HIS A 50 -3.72 -10.70 8.95
C HIS A 50 -4.24 -10.87 10.37
N ARG A 51 -4.61 -12.11 10.72
CA ARG A 51 -5.14 -12.42 12.04
C ARG A 51 -4.01 -12.47 13.07
N GLN A 52 -4.04 -11.54 14.01
CA GLN A 52 -3.14 -11.48 15.14
C GLN A 52 -3.95 -11.29 16.43
N ARG A 53 -3.76 -12.19 17.41
CA ARG A 53 -4.44 -12.13 18.73
C ARG A 53 -5.96 -11.94 18.67
N GLY A 54 -6.62 -12.58 17.70
CA GLY A 54 -8.08 -12.54 17.57
C GLY A 54 -8.64 -11.37 16.74
N GLN A 55 -7.79 -10.43 16.32
CA GLN A 55 -8.13 -9.32 15.43
C GLN A 55 -7.48 -9.50 14.07
N ASN A 56 -8.08 -8.95 13.03
CA ASN A 56 -7.48 -8.81 11.70
C ASN A 56 -6.89 -7.41 11.60
N LEU A 57 -5.58 -7.32 11.39
CA LEU A 57 -4.85 -6.05 11.35
C LEU A 57 -4.19 -5.89 9.99
N ALA A 58 -4.09 -4.66 9.51
CA ALA A 58 -3.17 -4.30 8.44
C ALA A 58 -2.72 -2.84 8.57
N GLU A 59 -1.48 -2.57 8.20
CA GLU A 59 -0.89 -1.23 8.28
C GLU A 59 -0.16 -0.89 6.97
N GLY A 60 -0.08 0.39 6.66
CA GLY A 60 0.66 0.87 5.50
C GLY A 60 0.85 2.38 5.55
N PHE A 61 1.54 2.91 4.54
CA PHE A 61 1.79 4.34 4.42
C PHE A 61 1.92 4.75 2.95
N LEU A 62 1.80 6.05 2.70
CA LEU A 62 2.04 6.67 1.40
C LEU A 62 2.87 7.94 1.59
N PHE A 63 3.98 8.04 0.87
CA PHE A 63 4.67 9.31 0.64
C PHE A 63 4.27 9.83 -0.75
N TRP A 64 3.99 11.12 -0.86
CA TRP A 64 3.62 11.74 -2.13
C TRP A 64 4.16 13.15 -2.24
N ASP A 65 4.89 13.43 -3.31
CA ASP A 65 5.44 14.73 -3.64
C ASP A 65 5.16 15.08 -5.12
N ASP A 66 5.87 16.07 -5.65
CA ASP A 66 5.73 16.47 -7.05
C ASP A 66 6.33 15.45 -8.04
N GLY A 67 7.26 14.60 -7.58
CA GLY A 67 7.96 13.58 -8.36
C GLY A 67 9.09 14.11 -9.26
N GLU A 68 9.46 15.39 -9.14
CA GLU A 68 10.37 16.06 -10.09
C GLU A 68 11.44 16.93 -9.42
N SER A 69 11.16 17.54 -8.27
CA SER A 69 12.11 18.46 -7.63
C SER A 69 13.38 17.77 -7.13
N ILE A 70 14.52 18.47 -7.21
CA ILE A 70 15.77 18.04 -6.58
C ILE A 70 15.66 18.25 -5.07
N VAL A 71 15.80 17.16 -4.31
CA VAL A 71 15.66 17.16 -2.85
C VAL A 71 17.02 17.40 -2.21
N GLU A 72 17.27 18.63 -1.75
CA GLU A 72 18.46 18.98 -0.96
C GLU A 72 18.31 18.59 0.53
N SER A 73 17.08 18.67 1.06
CA SER A 73 16.74 18.21 2.42
C SER A 73 15.27 17.83 2.52
N PHE A 74 14.97 16.71 3.20
CA PHE A 74 13.60 16.31 3.52
C PHE A 74 12.95 17.19 4.59
N ASP A 75 13.71 18.02 5.31
CA ASP A 75 13.13 18.98 6.26
C ASP A 75 12.39 20.09 5.51
N THR A 76 12.94 20.53 4.37
CA THR A 76 12.41 21.64 3.57
C THR A 76 11.61 21.20 2.35
N HIS A 77 11.78 19.96 1.88
CA HIS A 77 11.06 19.46 0.70
C HIS A 77 9.56 19.26 0.97
N ASN A 78 8.74 19.65 0.01
CA ASN A 78 7.29 19.55 0.13
C ASN A 78 6.83 18.14 -0.25
N PHE A 79 6.37 17.40 0.74
CA PHE A 79 5.73 16.11 0.53
C PHE A 79 4.68 15.84 1.59
N TYR A 80 3.73 14.99 1.22
CA TYR A 80 2.72 14.46 2.09
C TYR A 80 3.12 13.08 2.58
N HIS A 81 2.78 12.77 3.82
CA HIS A 81 2.94 11.44 4.39
C HIS A 81 1.61 11.02 5.03
N TRP A 82 1.00 9.96 4.53
CA TRP A 82 -0.17 9.33 5.13
C TRP A 82 0.17 7.98 5.73
N VAL A 83 -0.50 7.65 6.82
CA VAL A 83 -0.45 6.34 7.46
C VAL A 83 -1.85 5.75 7.49
N PHE A 84 -1.95 4.48 7.12
CA PHE A 84 -3.16 3.70 7.05
C PHE A 84 -3.14 2.62 8.13
N ALA A 85 -4.24 2.44 8.84
CA ALA A 85 -4.40 1.35 9.79
C ALA A 85 -5.80 0.75 9.64
N TYR A 86 -5.86 -0.56 9.43
CA TYR A 86 -7.08 -1.34 9.38
C TYR A 86 -7.15 -2.24 10.61
N THR A 87 -8.31 -2.25 11.27
CA THR A 87 -8.63 -3.19 12.34
C THR A 87 -9.99 -3.81 12.08
N GLY A 88 -10.10 -5.13 12.26
CA GLY A 88 -11.36 -5.84 12.15
C GLY A 88 -11.48 -6.98 13.14
N ASP A 89 -12.67 -7.22 13.65
CA ASP A 89 -12.99 -8.32 14.56
C ASP A 89 -14.36 -8.94 14.21
N ARG A 90 -14.98 -9.62 15.18
CA ARG A 90 -16.30 -10.26 14.99
C ARG A 90 -17.47 -9.26 14.96
N ASN A 91 -17.26 -8.05 15.47
CA ASN A 91 -18.29 -7.03 15.66
C ASN A 91 -18.23 -5.96 14.57
N GLY A 92 -17.11 -5.81 13.88
CA GLY A 92 -17.00 -4.90 12.76
C GLY A 92 -15.56 -4.69 12.27
N ALA A 93 -15.38 -3.68 11.43
CA ALA A 93 -14.08 -3.26 10.96
C ALA A 93 -14.00 -1.74 10.82
N SER A 94 -12.79 -1.20 10.93
CA SER A 94 -12.49 0.22 10.75
C SER A 94 -11.20 0.39 9.94
N LEU A 95 -11.16 1.48 9.18
CA LEU A 95 -9.97 1.97 8.49
C LEU A 95 -9.71 3.40 8.96
N SER A 96 -8.51 3.65 9.44
CA SER A 96 -8.02 4.99 9.77
C SER A 96 -7.03 5.44 8.70
N ILE A 97 -7.23 6.66 8.19
CA ILE A 97 -6.33 7.31 7.24
C ILE A 97 -5.91 8.63 7.87
N ASN A 98 -4.64 8.75 8.23
CA ASN A 98 -4.13 9.91 8.94
C ASN A 98 -2.98 10.54 8.16
N THR A 99 -3.02 11.86 7.98
CA THR A 99 -1.89 12.60 7.43
C THR A 99 -0.91 12.95 8.56
N LYS A 100 0.33 12.44 8.46
CA LYS A 100 1.43 12.71 9.40
C LYS A 100 2.24 13.94 9.02
N ARG A 101 2.29 14.27 7.74
CA ARG A 101 2.91 15.50 7.21
C ARG A 101 2.07 16.02 6.05
N GLN A 102 1.83 17.31 6.05
CA GLN A 102 1.28 18.06 4.92
C GLN A 102 2.37 18.99 4.41
N ALA A 103 2.46 19.10 3.08
CA ALA A 103 3.33 20.05 2.41
C ALA A 103 2.81 21.49 2.60
#